data_AF-A0A3S4E2B5-F1
#
_entry.id   AF-A0A3S4E2B5-F1
#
_cell.length_a   1.000
_cell.length_b   1.000
_cell.length_c   1.000
_cell.angle_alpha   90.00
_cell.angle_beta   90.00
_cell.angle_gamma   90.00
#
_symmetry.space_group_name_H-M   'P 1'
#
loop_
_entity.id
_entity.type
_entity.pdbx_description
1 polymer ?
#
loop_
_entity_poly.entity_id
_entity_poly.type
_entity_poly.pdbx_seq_one_letter_code
_entity_poly.pdbx_strand_id
1 'polypeptide(L)'
;MRSLTALCEKAWLLKVAGQLDEALEIANEAVRLARFTGDRKELIRPRLLRAQVLQFRGAFDDAIHELNACADEAHTHEWTLYEAFSLQHRGKVYFDMKRFEEALEDFRAAAELRRRLGAPDEQIESSLIAIAVTESYLVDAS
;
A
#
# COMPACT_ATOMS: atom_id res chain seq x y z
N MET A 1 22.03 15.75 5.20
CA MET A 1 20.82 15.49 4.41
C MET A 1 20.43 14.04 4.67
N ARG A 2 19.23 13.75 5.19
CA ARG A 2 18.76 12.36 5.35
C ARG A 2 18.40 11.81 3.97
N SER A 3 18.75 10.56 3.65
CA SER A 3 18.36 9.93 2.39
C SER A 3 16.88 9.55 2.41
N LEU A 4 16.25 9.50 1.24
CA LEU A 4 14.85 9.09 1.10
C LEU A 4 14.61 7.70 1.70
N THR A 5 15.53 6.77 1.47
CA THR A 5 15.50 5.42 2.04
C THR A 5 15.46 5.45 3.57
N ALA A 6 16.33 6.24 4.21
CA ALA A 6 16.38 6.33 5.67
C ALA A 6 15.10 6.93 6.27
N LEU A 7 14.47 7.90 5.59
CA LEU A 7 13.17 8.44 6.02
C LEU A 7 12.06 7.38 5.90
N CYS A 8 12.02 6.64 4.80
CA CYS A 8 11.06 5.54 4.62
C CYS A 8 11.25 4.44 5.68
N GLU A 9 12.49 4.04 5.96
CA GLU A 9 12.80 3.05 7.00
C GLU A 9 12.37 3.53 8.39
N LYS A 10 12.69 4.78 8.74
CA LYS A 10 12.29 5.37 10.03
C LYS A 10 10.76 5.43 10.17
N ALA A 11 10.05 5.91 9.16
CA ALA A 11 8.59 5.96 9.18
C ALA A 11 7.98 4.56 9.31
N TRP A 12 8.54 3.55 8.64
CA TRP A 12 8.09 2.18 8.79
C TRP A 12 8.31 1.64 10.21
N LEU A 13 9.49 1.86 10.80
CA LEU A 13 9.79 1.44 12.17
C LEU A 13 8.86 2.09 13.20
N LEU A 14 8.63 3.40 13.09
CA LEU A 14 7.69 4.11 13.95
C LEU A 14 6.26 3.58 13.81
N LYS A 15 5.82 3.29 12.56
CA LYS A 15 4.51 2.71 12.29
C LYS A 15 4.34 1.37 13.00
N VAL A 16 5.30 0.44 12.85
CA VAL A 16 5.21 -0.88 13.48
C VAL A 16 5.38 -0.83 15.00
N ALA A 17 6.02 0.21 15.53
CA ALA A 17 6.07 0.51 16.97
C ALA A 17 4.80 1.18 17.52
N GLY A 18 3.81 1.48 16.67
CA GLY A 18 2.58 2.16 17.06
C GLY A 18 2.74 3.67 17.33
N GLN A 19 3.90 4.26 17.03
CA GLN A 19 4.16 5.69 17.15
C GLN A 19 3.63 6.43 15.91
N LEU A 20 2.32 6.38 15.71
CA LEU A 20 1.69 6.70 14.43
C LEU A 20 1.73 8.19 14.05
N ASP A 21 1.70 9.11 15.02
CA ASP A 21 1.83 10.54 14.75
C ASP A 21 3.23 10.88 14.23
N GLU A 22 4.28 10.41 14.92
CA GLU A 22 5.66 10.60 14.46
C GLU A 22 5.90 9.88 13.12
N ALA A 23 5.34 8.67 12.95
CA ALA A 23 5.42 7.95 11.68
C ALA A 23 4.85 8.78 10.53
N LEU A 24 3.73 9.49 10.75
CA LEU A 24 3.10 10.32 9.73
C LEU A 24 3.96 11.55 9.41
N GLU A 25 4.55 12.18 10.42
CA GLU A 25 5.48 13.31 10.21
C GLU A 25 6.67 12.90 9.33
N ILE A 26 7.29 11.76 9.64
CA ILE A 26 8.45 11.25 8.89
C ILE A 26 8.03 10.79 7.48
N ALA A 27 6.87 10.15 7.32
CA ALA A 27 6.36 9.76 6.00
C ALA A 27 6.06 11.00 5.13
N ASN A 28 5.51 12.07 5.71
CA ASN A 28 5.31 13.34 5.03
C ASN A 28 6.64 14.00 4.62
N GLU A 29 7.67 13.91 5.45
CA GLU A 29 9.02 14.37 5.10
C GLU A 29 9.57 13.59 3.90
N ALA A 30 9.42 12.26 3.89
CA ALA A 30 9.84 11.39 2.79
C ALA A 30 9.14 11.76 1.47
N VAL A 31 7.82 11.98 1.50
CA VAL A 31 7.04 12.41 0.33
C VAL A 31 7.50 13.77 -0.18
N ARG A 32 7.75 14.74 0.70
CA ARG A 32 8.27 16.07 0.32
C ARG A 32 9.65 15.97 -0.32
N LEU A 33 10.53 15.14 0.22
CA LEU A 33 11.87 14.93 -0.32
C LEU A 33 11.81 14.30 -1.72
N ALA A 34 11.03 13.23 -1.90
CA ALA A 34 10.87 12.58 -3.20
C ALA A 34 10.30 13.51 -4.27
N ARG A 35 9.32 14.37 -3.91
CA ARG A 35 8.80 15.41 -4.81
C ARG A 35 9.89 16.37 -5.30
N PHE A 36 10.86 16.69 -4.45
CA PHE A 36 11.95 17.60 -4.80
C PHE A 36 12.98 16.95 -5.74
N THR A 37 13.18 15.64 -5.67
CA THR A 37 14.15 14.93 -6.53
C THR A 37 13.63 14.66 -7.95
N GLY A 38 12.31 14.78 -8.19
CA GLY A 38 11.69 14.83 -9.52
C GLY A 38 11.40 13.47 -10.18
N ASP A 39 11.86 12.35 -9.62
CA ASP A 39 11.55 11.02 -10.14
C ASP A 39 10.18 10.54 -9.64
N ARG A 40 9.18 10.59 -10.52
CA ARG A 40 7.79 10.17 -10.23
C ARG A 40 7.68 8.74 -9.73
N LYS A 41 8.54 7.82 -10.19
CA LYS A 41 8.51 6.43 -9.74
C LYS A 41 8.96 6.31 -8.28
N GLU A 42 10.00 7.07 -7.90
CA GLU A 42 10.49 7.14 -6.53
C GLU A 42 9.51 7.81 -5.56
N LEU A 43 8.53 8.60 -6.05
CA LEU A 43 7.46 9.13 -5.22
C LEU A 43 6.48 8.06 -4.73
N ILE A 44 6.35 6.92 -5.41
CA ILE A 44 5.32 5.93 -5.06
C ILE A 44 5.60 5.27 -3.70
N ARG A 45 6.84 4.85 -3.44
CA ARG A 45 7.21 4.18 -2.19
C ARG A 45 6.89 5.00 -0.92
N PRO A 46 7.32 6.26 -0.77
CA PRO A 46 6.99 7.06 0.42
C PRO A 46 5.48 7.34 0.53
N ARG A 47 4.75 7.43 -0.59
CA ARG A 47 3.29 7.58 -0.60
C ARG A 47 2.58 6.31 -0.11
N LEU A 48 2.99 5.14 -0.59
CA LEU A 48 2.50 3.85 -0.08
C LEU A 48 2.71 3.72 1.43
N LEU A 49 3.88 4.15 1.93
CA LEU A 49 4.17 4.12 3.36
C LEU A 49 3.29 5.09 4.14
N ARG A 50 3.09 6.32 3.63
CA ARG A 50 2.19 7.30 4.24
C ARG A 50 0.76 6.78 4.33
N ALA A 51 0.25 6.16 3.26
CA ALA A 51 -1.06 5.54 3.25
C ALA A 51 -1.19 4.40 4.29
N GLN A 52 -0.15 3.58 4.46
CA GLN A 52 -0.14 2.58 5.53
C GLN A 52 -0.16 3.21 6.93
N VAL A 53 0.52 4.34 7.15
CA VAL A 53 0.42 5.04 8.43
C VAL A 53 -0.99 5.57 8.64
N LEU A 54 -1.61 6.16 7.61
CA LEU A 54 -2.99 6.65 7.65
C LEU A 54 -3.97 5.52 7.97
N GLN A 55 -3.82 4.35 7.34
CA GLN A 55 -4.59 3.13 7.64
C GLN A 55 -4.49 2.77 9.13
N PHE A 56 -3.28 2.67 9.68
CA PHE A 56 -3.08 2.28 11.09
C PHE A 56 -3.63 3.32 12.07
N ARG A 57 -3.78 4.57 11.62
CA ARG A 57 -4.45 5.65 12.38
C ARG A 57 -5.97 5.63 12.27
N GLY A 58 -6.55 4.75 11.46
CA GLY A 58 -7.99 4.73 11.15
C GLY A 58 -8.43 5.82 10.17
N ALA A 59 -7.49 6.56 9.55
CA ALA A 59 -7.77 7.55 8.52
C ALA A 59 -7.95 6.86 7.16
N PHE A 60 -8.97 6.01 7.06
CA PHE A 60 -9.15 5.09 5.94
C PHE A 60 -9.43 5.80 4.61
N ASP A 61 -10.27 6.84 4.61
CA ASP A 61 -10.59 7.59 3.39
C ASP A 61 -9.35 8.27 2.79
N ASP A 62 -8.49 8.85 3.64
CA ASP A 62 -7.23 9.46 3.23
C ASP A 62 -6.25 8.41 2.68
N ALA A 63 -6.18 7.23 3.33
CA ALA A 63 -5.37 6.11 2.88
C ALA A 63 -5.83 5.61 1.50
N ILE A 64 -7.14 5.40 1.31
CA ILE A 64 -7.73 4.98 0.03
C ILE A 64 -7.46 6.03 -1.05
N HIS A 65 -7.67 7.32 -0.75
CA HIS A 65 -7.41 8.40 -1.70
C HIS A 65 -5.94 8.38 -2.17
N GLU A 66 -4.99 8.24 -1.25
CA GLU A 66 -3.58 8.18 -1.61
C GLU A 66 -3.22 6.92 -2.43
N LEU A 67 -3.78 5.77 -2.07
CA LEU A 67 -3.52 4.49 -2.74
C LEU A 67 -4.14 4.43 -4.13
N ASN A 68 -5.34 4.99 -4.33
CA ASN A 68 -5.96 5.16 -5.65
C ASN A 68 -5.04 5.96 -6.56
N ALA A 69 -4.60 7.13 -6.09
CA ALA A 69 -3.73 7.99 -6.87
C ALA A 69 -2.35 7.35 -7.13
N CYS A 70 -1.88 6.41 -6.30
CA CYS A 70 -0.67 5.64 -6.60
C CYS A 70 -0.92 4.54 -7.64
N ALA A 71 -2.04 3.82 -7.53
CA ALA A 71 -2.41 2.77 -8.46
C ALA A 71 -2.64 3.33 -9.87
N ASP A 72 -3.40 4.43 -10.00
CA ASP A 72 -3.69 5.07 -11.28
C ASP A 72 -2.42 5.60 -11.97
N GLU A 73 -1.52 6.22 -11.21
CA GLU A 73 -0.25 6.72 -11.72
C GLU A 73 0.67 5.58 -12.15
N ALA A 74 0.77 4.53 -11.33
CA ALA A 74 1.57 3.34 -11.65
C ALA A 74 1.01 2.63 -12.89
N HIS A 75 -0.31 2.50 -13.01
CA HIS A 75 -0.98 1.93 -14.17
C HIS A 75 -0.67 2.74 -15.44
N THR A 76 -0.87 4.07 -15.38
CA THR A 76 -0.62 5.01 -16.50
C THR A 76 0.82 4.92 -17.03
N HIS A 77 1.77 4.66 -16.15
CA HIS A 77 3.19 4.57 -16.49
C HIS A 77 3.71 3.13 -16.61
N GLU A 78 2.82 2.13 -16.60
CA GLU A 78 3.16 0.70 -16.70
C GLU A 78 4.16 0.22 -15.63
N TRP A 79 4.10 0.83 -14.44
CA TRP A 79 4.87 0.42 -13.28
C TRP A 79 4.16 -0.68 -12.52
N THR A 80 3.97 -1.82 -13.19
CA THR A 80 3.14 -2.94 -12.72
C THR A 80 3.46 -3.40 -11.30
N LEU A 81 4.74 -3.37 -10.88
CA LEU A 81 5.13 -3.74 -9.52
C LEU A 81 4.51 -2.79 -8.47
N TYR A 82 4.53 -1.49 -8.76
CA TYR A 82 3.98 -0.47 -7.88
C TYR A 82 2.44 -0.47 -7.91
N GLU A 83 1.83 -0.72 -9.07
CA GLU A 83 0.38 -0.93 -9.19
C GLU A 83 -0.08 -2.09 -8.30
N ALA A 84 0.61 -3.23 -8.36
CA ALA A 84 0.32 -4.38 -7.52
C ALA A 84 0.49 -4.08 -6.01
N PHE A 85 1.50 -3.29 -5.63
CA PHE A 85 1.65 -2.86 -4.23
C PHE A 85 0.54 -1.91 -3.80
N SER A 86 0.16 -0.94 -4.63
CA SER A 86 -0.92 0.00 -4.34
C SER A 86 -2.26 -0.73 -4.13
N LEU A 87 -2.61 -1.66 -5.03
CA LEU A 87 -3.81 -2.48 -4.92
C LEU A 87 -3.77 -3.38 -3.68
N GLN A 88 -2.64 -4.06 -3.43
CA GLN A 88 -2.48 -4.89 -2.24
C GLN A 88 -2.68 -4.10 -0.94
N HIS A 89 -2.19 -2.86 -0.88
CA HIS A 89 -2.35 -2.02 0.31
C HIS A 89 -3.77 -1.47 0.42
N ARG A 90 -4.42 -1.11 -0.69
CA ARG A 90 -5.81 -0.64 -0.69
C ARG A 90 -6.78 -1.74 -0.27
N GLY A 91 -6.56 -2.97 -0.73
CA GLY A 91 -7.31 -4.13 -0.28
C GLY A 91 -7.19 -4.36 1.23
N LYS A 92 -6.02 -4.11 1.84
CA LYS A 92 -5.86 -4.17 3.31
C LYS A 92 -6.68 -3.09 4.01
N VAL A 93 -6.76 -1.88 3.45
CA VAL A 93 -7.61 -0.81 4.00
C VAL A 93 -9.08 -1.20 3.94
N TYR A 94 -9.55 -1.71 2.80
CA TYR A 94 -10.93 -2.20 2.66
C TYR A 94 -11.23 -3.35 3.61
N PHE A 95 -10.27 -4.28 3.78
CA PHE A 95 -10.39 -5.37 4.73
C PHE A 95 -10.57 -4.88 6.17
N ASP A 96 -9.76 -3.90 6.62
CA ASP A 96 -9.89 -3.30 7.96
C ASP A 96 -11.25 -2.58 8.15
N MET A 97 -11.81 -2.04 7.06
CA MET A 97 -13.16 -1.46 7.03
C MET A 97 -14.29 -2.50 6.95
N LYS A 98 -13.98 -3.81 6.90
CA LYS A 98 -14.93 -4.91 6.65
C LYS A 98 -15.65 -4.82 5.30
N ARG A 99 -15.03 -4.14 4.33
CA ARG A 99 -15.46 -4.03 2.93
C ARG A 99 -14.81 -5.17 2.14
N PHE A 100 -15.28 -6.39 2.42
CA PHE A 100 -14.58 -7.60 2.01
C PHE A 100 -14.65 -7.84 0.49
N GLU A 101 -15.73 -7.44 -0.16
CA GLU A 101 -15.86 -7.51 -1.61
C GLU A 101 -14.81 -6.63 -2.32
N GLU A 102 -14.70 -5.35 -1.94
CA GLU A 102 -13.69 -4.46 -2.53
C GLU A 102 -12.26 -4.90 -2.17
N ALA A 103 -12.04 -5.44 -0.96
CA ALA A 103 -10.76 -6.00 -0.58
C ALA A 103 -10.36 -7.19 -1.46
N LEU A 104 -11.31 -8.08 -1.74
CA LEU A 104 -11.10 -9.27 -2.55
C LEU A 104 -10.78 -8.92 -4.01
N GLU A 105 -11.47 -7.94 -4.58
CA GLU A 105 -11.17 -7.41 -5.92
C GLU A 105 -9.73 -6.91 -6.02
N ASP A 106 -9.30 -6.10 -5.04
CA ASP A 106 -7.95 -5.55 -4.99
C ASP A 106 -6.87 -6.61 -4.82
N PHE A 107 -7.09 -7.60 -3.95
CA PHE A 107 -6.11 -8.67 -3.74
C PHE A 107 -5.97 -9.57 -4.98
N ARG A 108 -7.08 -9.87 -5.68
CA ARG A 108 -7.06 -10.63 -6.93
C ARG A 108 -6.32 -9.87 -8.04
N ALA A 109 -6.59 -8.58 -8.19
CA ALA A 109 -5.89 -7.75 -9.15
C ALA A 109 -4.38 -7.68 -8.84
N ALA A 110 -3.99 -7.49 -7.57
CA ALA A 110 -2.59 -7.51 -7.17
C ALA A 110 -1.89 -8.86 -7.44
N ALA A 111 -2.56 -9.98 -7.17
CA ALA A 111 -2.03 -11.32 -7.43
C ALA A 111 -1.78 -11.55 -8.93
N GLU A 112 -2.71 -11.15 -9.78
CA GLU A 112 -2.59 -11.30 -11.24
C GLU A 112 -1.43 -10.47 -11.80
N LEU A 113 -1.28 -9.22 -11.37
CA LEU A 113 -0.16 -8.37 -11.77
C LEU A 113 1.20 -8.96 -11.34
N ARG A 114 1.28 -9.52 -10.13
CA ARG A 114 2.50 -10.19 -9.64
C ARG A 114 2.85 -11.44 -10.45
N ARG A 115 1.85 -12.25 -10.83
CA ARG A 115 2.04 -13.42 -11.71
C ARG A 115 2.56 -13.01 -13.08
N ARG A 116 1.94 -11.99 -13.71
CA ARG A 116 2.36 -11.45 -15.00
C ARG A 116 3.80 -10.95 -14.99
N LEU A 117 4.26 -10.41 -13.86
CA LEU A 117 5.63 -9.94 -13.67
C LEU A 117 6.66 -11.05 -13.41
N GLY A 118 6.22 -12.28 -13.13
CA GLY A 118 7.11 -13.31 -12.58
C GLY A 118 7.70 -12.89 -11.23
N ALA A 119 6.92 -12.19 -10.40
CA ALA A 119 7.35 -11.75 -9.07
C ALA A 119 7.69 -12.96 -8.18
N PRO A 120 8.54 -12.79 -7.14
CA PRO A 120 8.87 -13.87 -6.22
C PRO A 120 7.62 -14.51 -5.61
N ASP A 121 7.67 -15.83 -5.40
CA ASP A 121 6.54 -16.62 -4.88
C ASP A 121 5.99 -16.03 -3.57
N GLU A 122 6.85 -15.51 -2.69
CA GLU A 122 6.46 -14.85 -1.44
C GLU A 122 5.48 -13.69 -1.64
N GLN A 123 5.66 -12.88 -2.69
CA GLN A 123 4.76 -11.76 -2.97
C GLN A 123 3.42 -12.24 -3.51
N ILE A 124 3.43 -13.29 -4.32
CA ILE A 124 2.22 -13.92 -4.86
C ILE A 124 1.47 -14.57 -3.69
N GLU A 125 2.15 -15.33 -2.85
CA GLU A 125 1.62 -16.00 -1.66
C GLU A 125 0.96 -15.02 -0.70
N SER A 126 1.59 -13.87 -0.42
CA SER A 126 0.97 -12.83 0.41
C SER A 126 -0.40 -12.37 -0.12
N SER A 127 -0.56 -12.30 -1.45
CA SER A 127 -1.83 -11.94 -2.09
C SER A 127 -2.85 -13.08 -1.94
N LEU A 128 -2.41 -14.32 -2.15
CA LEU A 128 -3.26 -15.50 -2.09
C LEU A 128 -3.77 -15.77 -0.66
N ILE A 129 -2.93 -15.56 0.35
CA ILE A 129 -3.35 -15.62 1.76
C ILE A 129 -4.42 -14.55 2.02
N ALA A 130 -4.20 -13.31 1.56
CA ALA A 130 -5.18 -12.25 1.73
C ALA A 130 -6.52 -12.55 1.04
N ILE A 131 -6.49 -13.15 -0.15
CA ILE A 131 -7.68 -13.66 -0.86
C ILE A 131 -8.40 -14.71 -0.01
N ALA A 132 -7.70 -15.77 0.40
CA ALA A 132 -8.30 -16.88 1.14
C ALA A 132 -8.92 -16.43 2.47
N VAL A 133 -8.22 -15.55 3.20
CA VAL A 133 -8.73 -14.94 4.43
C VAL A 133 -9.97 -14.09 4.14
N THR A 134 -9.95 -13.27 3.10
CA THR A 134 -11.10 -12.40 2.76
C THR A 134 -12.33 -13.20 2.34
N GLU A 135 -12.13 -14.29 1.59
CA GLU A 135 -13.20 -15.19 1.17
C GLU A 135 -13.89 -15.87 2.37
N SER A 136 -13.17 -16.20 3.45
CA SER A 136 -13.79 -16.82 4.63
C SER A 136 -14.79 -15.87 5.30
N TYR A 137 -14.51 -14.57 5.35
CA TYR A 137 -15.43 -13.57 5.93
C TYR A 137 -16.70 -13.38 5.10
N LEU A 138 -16.63 -13.58 3.78
CA LEU A 138 -17.81 -13.50 2.90
C LEU A 138 -18.72 -14.72 3.07
N VAL A 139 -18.14 -15.90 3.27
CA VAL A 139 -18.89 -17.13 3.57
C VAL A 139 -19.59 -17.04 4.92
N ASP A 140 -18.91 -16.51 5.94
CA ASP A 140 -19.48 -16.37 7.29
C ASP A 140 -20.61 -15.32 7.39
N ALA A 141 -20.71 -14.42 6.40
CA ALA A 141 -21.77 -13.40 6.32
C ALA A 141 -23.01 -13.87 5.54
N SER A 142 -22.96 -15.08 4.95
CA SER A 142 -24.01 -15.70 4.12
C SER A 142 -25.00 -16.52 4.95
#